data_AF-A0A849DAI8-F1
#
_entry.id   AF-A0A849DAI8-F1
#
_cell.length_a   1.000
_cell.length_b   1.000
_cell.length_c   1.000
_cell.angle_alpha   90.00
_cell.angle_beta   90.00
_cell.angle_gamma   90.00
#
_symmetry.space_group_name_H-M   'P 1'
#
loop_
_entity.id
_entity.type
_entity.pdbx_description
1 polymer ?
#
loop_
_entity_poly.entity_id
_entity_poly.type
_entity_poly.pdbx_seq_one_letter_code
_entity_poly.pdbx_strand_id
1 'polypeptide(L)'
;MKADIQRYTLTYILIAASSVVYLFSSLLSQSLIDMDMQVLVDMGALFGPYTVLKGEWWRLLTAMFLHGGMTHLLMNMFSLYLVGRG
;
A
#
# COMPACT_ATOMS: atom_id res chain seq x y z
N MET A 1 9.21 -7.13 -23.23
CA MET A 1 8.18 -7.03 -22.17
C MET A 1 8.15 -8.27 -21.26
N LYS A 2 7.89 -9.49 -21.76
CA LYS A 2 7.87 -10.72 -20.92
C LYS A 2 9.16 -10.94 -20.10
N ALA A 3 10.32 -10.80 -20.74
CA ALA A 3 11.61 -10.97 -20.07
C ALA A 3 11.87 -9.93 -18.96
N ASP A 4 11.32 -8.72 -19.10
CA ASP A 4 11.44 -7.66 -18.10
C ASP A 4 10.55 -7.92 -16.88
N ILE A 5 9.30 -8.33 -17.12
CA ILE A 5 8.37 -8.76 -16.07
C ILE A 5 8.97 -9.93 -15.29
N GLN A 6 9.56 -10.91 -15.98
CA GLN A 6 10.21 -12.05 -15.33
C GLN A 6 11.41 -11.62 -14.48
N ARG A 7 12.22 -10.68 -14.96
CA ARG A 7 13.40 -10.17 -14.25
C ARG A 7 13.05 -9.39 -12.99
N TYR A 8 11.98 -8.60 -13.02
CA TYR A 8 11.54 -7.75 -11.91
C TYR A 8 10.17 -8.16 -11.35
N THR A 9 9.92 -9.47 -11.31
CA THR A 9 8.62 -10.04 -10.92
C THR A 9 8.15 -9.50 -9.57
N LEU A 10 9.07 -9.39 -8.58
CA LEU A 10 8.73 -8.91 -7.24
C LEU A 10 8.26 -7.44 -7.26
N THR A 11 8.94 -6.58 -8.00
CA THR A 11 8.58 -5.17 -8.17
C THR A 11 7.16 -5.04 -8.71
N TYR A 12 6.82 -5.80 -9.75
CA TYR A 12 5.48 -5.78 -10.33
C TYR A 12 4.42 -6.39 -9.39
N ILE A 13 4.76 -7.43 -8.62
CA ILE A 13 3.86 -8.01 -7.60
C ILE A 13 3.54 -6.96 -6.51
N LEU A 14 4.56 -6.26 -6.00
CA LEU A 14 4.38 -5.25 -4.97
C LEU A 14 3.56 -4.06 -5.47
N ILE A 15 3.79 -3.63 -6.73
CA ILE A 15 2.98 -2.59 -7.37
C ILE A 15 1.52 -3.03 -7.50
N ALA A 16 1.28 -4.24 -8.01
CA ALA A 16 -0.06 -4.77 -8.19
C ALA A 16 -0.80 -4.92 -6.84
N ALA A 17 -0.14 -5.50 -5.83
CA ALA A 17 -0.70 -5.69 -4.51
C ALA A 17 -1.08 -4.35 -3.86
N SER A 18 -0.17 -3.37 -3.88
CA SER A 18 -0.44 -2.03 -3.33
C SER A 18 -1.59 -1.32 -4.06
N SER A 19 -1.66 -1.46 -5.38
CA SER A 19 -2.73 -0.88 -6.19
C SER A 19 -4.09 -1.52 -5.90
N VAL A 20 -4.15 -2.84 -5.72
CA VAL A 20 -5.39 -3.55 -5.36
C VAL A 20 -5.87 -3.14 -3.97
N VAL A 21 -4.96 -3.08 -2.98
CA VAL A 21 -5.28 -2.63 -1.62
C VAL A 21 -5.80 -1.19 -1.63
N TYR A 22 -5.18 -0.30 -2.42
CA TYR A 22 -5.63 1.08 -2.56
C TYR A 22 -7.02 1.20 -3.18
N LEU A 23 -7.32 0.42 -4.23
CA LEU A 23 -8.65 0.41 -4.83
C LEU A 23 -9.71 -0.05 -3.82
N PHE A 24 -9.40 -1.06 -3.02
CA PHE A 24 -10.31 -1.53 -1.98
C PHE A 24 -10.51 -0.48 -0.87
N SER A 25 -9.43 0.16 -0.38
CA SER A 25 -9.56 1.25 0.60
C SER A 25 -10.32 2.44 0.04
N SER A 26 -10.12 2.77 -1.24
CA SER A 26 -10.81 3.87 -1.91
C SER A 26 -12.31 3.65 -2.00
N LEU A 27 -12.75 2.42 -2.28
CA LEU A 27 -14.16 2.05 -2.29
C LEU A 27 -14.79 2.21 -0.90
N LEU A 28 -14.08 1.81 0.15
CA LEU A 28 -14.54 1.93 1.54
C LEU A 28 -14.54 3.39 2.02
N SER A 29 -13.54 4.17 1.63
CA SER A 29 -13.43 5.60 1.94
C SER A 29 -14.29 6.50 1.05
N GLN A 30 -14.94 5.94 0.02
CA GLN A 30 -15.77 6.67 -0.97
C GLN A 30 -15.04 7.83 -1.66
N SER A 31 -13.72 7.73 -1.80
CA SER A 31 -12.87 8.76 -2.38
C SER A 31 -11.68 8.11 -3.07
N LEU A 32 -11.34 8.62 -4.26
CA LEU A 32 -10.17 8.16 -5.04
C LEU A 32 -8.93 9.02 -4.79
N ILE A 33 -9.08 10.18 -4.16
CA ILE A 33 -7.99 11.16 -3.98
C ILE A 33 -7.40 11.04 -2.59
N ASP A 34 -8.25 11.09 -1.56
CA ASP A 34 -7.87 11.04 -0.15
C ASP A 34 -8.64 9.93 0.56
N MET A 35 -7.93 9.10 1.33
CA MET A 35 -8.55 8.01 2.09
C MET A 35 -9.01 8.51 3.46
N ASP A 36 -10.12 7.94 3.93
CA ASP A 36 -10.57 8.12 5.30
C ASP A 36 -9.60 7.40 6.26
N MET A 37 -9.15 8.12 7.29
CA MET A 37 -8.17 7.60 8.25
C MET A 37 -8.74 6.46 9.09
N GLN A 38 -10.02 6.47 9.43
CA GLN A 38 -10.65 5.40 10.19
C GLN A 38 -10.68 4.11 9.36
N VAL A 39 -11.06 4.21 8.08
CA VAL A 39 -10.99 3.08 7.13
C VAL A 39 -9.59 2.49 7.06
N LEU A 40 -8.56 3.33 6.94
CA LEU A 40 -7.18 2.84 6.88
C LEU A 40 -6.74 2.15 8.18
N VAL A 41 -7.08 2.71 9.34
CA VAL A 41 -6.78 2.09 10.64
C VAL A 41 -7.50 0.75 10.78
N ASP A 42 -8.76 0.66 10.37
CA ASP A 42 -9.53 -0.59 10.41
C ASP A 42 -8.96 -1.64 9.46
N MET A 43 -8.42 -1.22 8.32
CA MET A 43 -7.72 -2.09 7.35
C MET A 43 -6.32 -2.51 7.78
N GLY A 44 -5.79 -1.98 8.90
CA GLY A 44 -4.47 -2.37 9.39
C GLY A 44 -3.38 -1.32 9.23
N ALA A 45 -3.73 -0.04 9.08
CA ALA A 45 -2.73 1.02 9.12
C ALA A 45 -2.01 1.02 10.47
N LEU A 46 -0.78 1.51 10.44
CA LEU A 46 0.06 1.55 11.63
C LEU A 46 -0.52 2.56 12.63
N PHE A 47 -1.09 2.04 13.72
CA PHE A 47 -1.64 2.85 14.79
C PHE A 47 -1.07 2.37 16.12
N GLY A 48 -0.19 3.19 16.71
CA GLY A 48 0.60 2.85 17.90
C GLY A 48 -0.19 2.24 19.05
N PRO A 49 -1.37 2.78 19.42
CA PRO A 49 -2.20 2.19 20.46
C PRO A 49 -2.63 0.74 20.17
N TYR A 50 -2.88 0.38 18.91
CA TYR A 50 -3.22 -1.00 18.54
C TYR A 50 -1.97 -1.86 18.37
N THR A 51 -0.95 -1.34 17.70
CA THR A 51 0.28 -2.11 17.45
C THR A 51 1.03 -2.45 18.73
N VAL A 52 1.20 -1.48 19.65
CA VAL A 52 2.00 -1.67 20.87
C VAL A 52 1.15 -2.14 22.04
N LEU A 53 0.00 -1.50 22.30
CA LEU A 53 -0.78 -1.80 23.52
C LEU A 53 -1.67 -3.04 23.34
N LYS A 54 -2.11 -3.32 22.10
CA LYS A 54 -2.90 -4.53 21.79
C LYS A 54 -2.08 -5.63 21.12
N GLY A 55 -0.79 -5.41 20.88
CA GLY A 55 0.11 -6.41 20.29
C GLY A 55 -0.17 -6.72 18.81
N GLU A 56 -0.83 -5.81 18.09
CA GLU A 56 -1.17 -5.98 16.67
C GLU A 56 0.04 -5.70 15.76
N TRP A 57 1.12 -6.47 15.94
CA TRP A 57 2.39 -6.33 15.21
C TRP A 57 2.26 -6.59 13.70
N TRP A 58 1.25 -7.34 13.29
CA TRP A 58 0.90 -7.57 11.89
C TRP A 58 0.63 -6.25 11.14
N ARG A 59 0.28 -5.17 11.85
CA ARG A 59 0.11 -3.83 11.29
C ARG A 59 1.37 -3.26 10.64
N LEU A 60 2.55 -3.68 11.10
CA LEU A 60 3.82 -3.30 10.49
C LEU A 60 3.92 -3.81 9.05
N LEU A 61 3.39 -5.01 8.79
CA LEU A 61 3.38 -5.62 7.46
C LEU A 61 2.27 -5.01 6.60
N THR A 62 1.05 -4.88 7.11
CA THR A 62 -0.10 -4.39 6.33
C THR A 62 0.02 -2.92 5.97
N ALA A 63 0.60 -2.10 6.85
CA ALA A 63 0.80 -0.67 6.60
C ALA A 63 1.67 -0.38 5.37
N MET A 64 2.51 -1.31 4.93
CA MET A 64 3.32 -1.14 3.71
C MET A 64 2.50 -1.06 2.42
N PHE A 65 1.25 -1.54 2.43
CA PHE A 65 0.37 -1.56 1.24
C PHE A 65 -0.70 -0.46 1.29
N LEU A 66 -0.92 0.15 2.46
CA LEU A 66 -1.95 1.16 2.68
C LEU A 66 -1.43 2.55 2.36
N HIS A 67 -2.21 3.34 1.60
CA HIS A 67 -1.81 4.67 1.17
C HIS A 67 -2.91 5.68 1.47
N GLY A 68 -2.56 6.80 2.12
CA GLY A 68 -3.49 7.88 2.48
C GLY A 68 -4.10 8.66 1.31
N GLY A 69 -3.54 8.54 0.10
CA GLY A 69 -4.07 9.24 -1.05
C GLY A 69 -3.35 8.92 -2.36
N MET A 70 -3.92 9.41 -3.45
CA MET A 70 -3.53 9.05 -4.82
C MET A 70 -2.11 9.50 -5.14
N THR A 71 -1.75 10.74 -4.78
CA THR A 71 -0.40 11.26 -4.99
C THR A 71 0.63 10.42 -4.23
N HIS A 72 0.33 10.01 -3.00
CA HIS A 72 1.23 9.18 -2.20
C HIS A 72 1.42 7.80 -2.83
N LEU A 73 0.35 7.17 -3.32
CA LEU A 73 0.45 5.90 -4.07
C LEU A 73 1.32 6.06 -5.31
N LEU A 74 1.02 7.04 -6.17
CA LEU A 74 1.70 7.22 -7.45
C LEU A 74 3.21 7.45 -7.26
N MET A 75 3.60 8.26 -6.28
CA MET A 75 5.02 8.52 -5.99
C MET A 75 5.74 7.26 -5.48
N ASN A 76 5.08 6.43 -4.67
CA ASN A 76 5.66 5.16 -4.22
C ASN A 76 5.79 4.16 -5.37
N MET A 77 4.76 4.02 -6.21
CA MET A 77 4.80 3.10 -7.36
C MET A 77 5.87 3.54 -8.37
N PHE A 78 6.01 4.84 -8.60
CA PHE A 78 7.07 5.39 -9.44
C PHE A 78 8.47 5.11 -8.87
N SER A 79 8.65 5.36 -7.57
CA SER A 79 9.92 5.08 -6.87
C SER A 79 10.25 3.59 -6.90
N LEU A 80 9.28 2.72 -6.66
CA LEU A 80 9.44 1.26 -6.68
C LEU A 80 9.75 0.74 -8.08
N TYR A 81 9.13 1.32 -9.12
CA TYR A 81 9.43 0.99 -10.51
C TYR A 81 10.86 1.41 -10.92
N LEU A 82 11.31 2.60 -10.51
CA LEU A 82 12.65 3.08 -10.83
C LEU A 82 13.74 2.35 -10.04
N VAL A 83 13.61 2.30 -8.71
CA VAL A 83 14.62 1.72 -7.82
C VAL A 83 14.58 0.19 -7.85
N GLY A 84 13.39 -0.40 -7.87
CA GLY A 84 13.22 -1.86 -7.90
C GLY A 84 13.58 -2.50 -9.25
N ARG A 85 13.93 -1.70 -10.25
CA ARG A 85 14.48 -2.16 -11.53
C ARG A 85 15.94 -1.75 -11.77
N GLY A 86 16.51 -0.98 -10.85
CA GLY A 86 17.91 -0.56 -10.85
C GLY A 86 18.87 -1.67 -10.41
#